data_AF-A0AAD3D5X3-F1
#
_entry.id   AF-A0AAD3D5X3-F1
#
_cell.length_a   1.000
_cell.length_b   1.000
_cell.length_c   1.000
_cell.angle_alpha   90.00
_cell.angle_beta   90.00
_cell.angle_gamma   90.00
#
_symmetry.space_group_name_H-M   'P 1'
#
loop_
_entity.id
_entity.type
_entity.pdbx_description
1 polymer ?
#
loop_
_entity_poly.entity_id
_entity_poly.type
_entity_poly.pdbx_seq_one_letter_code
_entity_poly.pdbx_strand_id
1 'polypeptide(L)'
;MSSQIERLQIDLFRKNGYAEIIKEKNQSVHGILHEISEKELSILDEIEVFYGWEQETIELYDGNKIDNVFVCCRKYDENKTEKNELPSERYMFLIDGCMKFGVDQKYVDFIKSHECIPRISASDYESFPVPEEASTRTFFLEEIQQADGCDGRDYLITLNGKVLKCNVENTFVKHWIKFGLDNLETHTARMLYDPLFGDPSEHLEDYTREHCNYIENMLYQKSKSNMMKDFAVCIGFFPQHYKD
;
A
#
# COMPACT_ATOMS: atom_id res chain seq x y z
N MET A 1 -37.87 -3.12 -24.81
CA MET A 1 -37.19 -2.59 -23.62
C MET A 1 -35.76 -3.08 -23.67
N SER A 2 -34.80 -2.20 -23.96
CA SER A 2 -33.38 -2.57 -23.91
C SER A 2 -33.01 -2.75 -22.44
N SER A 3 -32.68 -3.96 -22.00
CA SER A 3 -32.04 -4.16 -20.70
C SER A 3 -30.75 -3.34 -20.72
N GLN A 4 -30.70 -2.28 -19.92
CA GLN A 4 -29.49 -1.49 -19.77
C GLN A 4 -28.48 -2.35 -19.02
N ILE A 5 -27.38 -2.69 -19.68
CA ILE A 5 -26.29 -3.44 -19.05
C ILE A 5 -25.52 -2.42 -18.21
N GLU A 6 -25.64 -2.53 -16.89
CA GLU A 6 -24.75 -1.84 -15.96
C GLU A 6 -23.34 -2.38 -16.16
N ARG A 7 -22.36 -1.50 -16.22
CA ARG A 7 -20.97 -1.86 -16.42
C ARG A 7 -20.11 -1.12 -15.41
N LEU A 8 -18.87 -1.54 -15.26
CA LEU A 8 -17.95 -1.04 -14.24
C LEU A 8 -17.16 0.18 -14.76
N GLN A 9 -16.76 1.11 -13.89
CA GLN A 9 -15.80 2.20 -14.17
C GLN A 9 -14.76 2.30 -13.03
N ILE A 10 -13.49 2.65 -13.34
CA ILE A 10 -12.52 3.05 -12.32
C ILE A 10 -12.83 4.50 -11.89
N ASP A 11 -13.01 4.70 -10.59
CA ASP A 11 -13.06 6.02 -9.94
C ASP A 11 -11.92 6.14 -8.93
N LEU A 12 -11.63 7.37 -8.49
CA LEU A 12 -10.53 7.69 -7.58
C LEU A 12 -11.07 8.39 -6.33
N PHE A 13 -10.83 7.83 -5.15
CA PHE A 13 -11.52 8.24 -3.94
C PHE A 13 -10.63 8.50 -2.72
N ARG A 14 -11.18 9.28 -1.77
CA ARG A 14 -10.50 9.88 -0.60
C ARG A 14 -9.37 10.84 -0.99
N LYS A 15 -8.74 11.40 0.06
CA LYS A 15 -7.56 12.27 0.01
C LYS A 15 -6.32 11.68 -0.69
N ASN A 16 -6.29 10.37 -0.91
CA ASN A 16 -5.12 9.71 -1.53
C ASN A 16 -5.42 9.22 -2.95
N GLY A 17 -6.64 9.44 -3.46
CA GLY A 17 -7.07 8.99 -4.79
C GLY A 17 -6.94 7.48 -4.97
N TYR A 18 -7.45 6.68 -4.02
CA TYR A 18 -7.48 5.22 -4.17
C TYR A 18 -8.36 4.82 -5.35
N ALA A 19 -7.96 3.82 -6.12
CA ALA A 19 -8.81 3.28 -7.17
C ALA A 19 -9.99 2.52 -6.56
N GLU A 20 -11.21 2.85 -6.96
CA GLU A 20 -12.39 2.02 -6.76
C GLU A 20 -13.02 1.65 -8.09
N ILE A 21 -13.84 0.61 -8.06
CA ILE A 21 -14.71 0.25 -9.16
C ILE A 21 -16.14 0.62 -8.77
N ILE A 22 -16.79 1.43 -9.61
CA ILE A 22 -18.20 1.82 -9.47
C ILE A 22 -19.04 1.28 -10.63
N LYS A 23 -20.34 1.09 -10.38
CA LYS A 23 -21.31 0.74 -11.43
C LYS A 23 -21.79 2.02 -12.13
N GLU A 24 -21.47 2.15 -13.41
CA GLU A 24 -21.82 3.31 -14.23
C GLU A 24 -22.34 2.87 -15.60
N LYS A 25 -23.29 3.63 -16.16
CA LYS A 25 -23.94 3.23 -17.41
C LYS A 25 -23.01 3.43 -18.60
N ASN A 26 -22.93 2.41 -19.45
CA ASN A 26 -22.15 2.39 -20.70
C ASN A 26 -20.63 2.53 -20.54
N GLN A 27 -20.09 2.33 -19.33
CA GLN A 27 -18.64 2.33 -19.10
C GLN A 27 -18.07 0.91 -19.16
N SER A 28 -16.76 0.72 -19.02
CA SER A 28 -16.19 -0.62 -18.80
C SER A 28 -14.85 -0.51 -18.12
N VAL A 29 -14.57 -1.41 -17.18
CA VAL A 29 -13.24 -1.60 -16.60
C VAL A 29 -12.58 -2.78 -17.27
N HIS A 30 -11.34 -2.59 -17.66
CA HIS A 30 -10.48 -3.67 -18.11
C HIS A 30 -9.51 -4.00 -16.97
N GLY A 31 -9.19 -5.28 -16.83
CA GLY A 31 -8.34 -5.77 -15.76
C GLY A 31 -7.68 -7.09 -16.12
N ILE A 32 -7.08 -7.72 -15.10
CA ILE A 32 -6.39 -9.00 -15.21
C ILE A 32 -7.18 -9.99 -14.37
N LEU A 33 -7.54 -11.12 -14.97
CA LEU A 33 -8.18 -12.21 -14.26
C LEU A 33 -7.11 -13.08 -13.59
N HIS A 34 -7.15 -13.19 -12.28
CA HIS A 34 -6.30 -14.08 -11.50
C HIS A 34 -7.10 -15.26 -10.98
N GLU A 35 -6.55 -16.47 -11.14
CA GLU A 35 -7.04 -17.65 -10.41
C GLU A 35 -6.39 -17.64 -9.03
N ILE A 36 -7.21 -17.62 -7.98
CA ILE A 36 -6.77 -17.59 -6.59
C ILE A 36 -7.54 -18.63 -5.78
N SER A 37 -6.88 -19.21 -4.77
CA SER A 37 -7.50 -20.13 -3.81
C SER A 37 -8.32 -19.39 -2.76
N GLU A 38 -9.23 -20.10 -2.09
CA GLU A 38 -9.99 -19.55 -0.94
C GLU A 38 -9.08 -19.03 0.18
N LYS A 39 -7.92 -19.68 0.36
CA LYS A 39 -6.91 -19.24 1.34
C LYS A 39 -6.30 -17.90 0.95
N GLU A 40 -5.97 -17.71 -0.32
CA GLU A 40 -5.43 -16.44 -0.82
C GLU A 40 -6.48 -15.33 -0.79
N LEU A 41 -7.74 -15.64 -1.14
CA LEU A 41 -8.85 -14.70 -1.02
C LEU A 41 -9.04 -14.23 0.44
N SER A 42 -8.92 -15.15 1.41
CA SER A 42 -8.97 -14.81 2.85
C SER A 42 -7.83 -13.88 3.28
N ILE A 43 -6.64 -14.02 2.67
CA ILE A 43 -5.53 -13.10 2.91
C ILE A 43 -5.84 -11.72 2.32
N LEU A 44 -6.43 -11.66 1.12
CA LEU A 44 -6.87 -10.40 0.51
C LEU A 44 -7.94 -9.71 1.34
N ASP A 45 -8.87 -10.45 1.97
CA ASP A 45 -9.87 -9.91 2.89
C ASP A 45 -9.24 -9.20 4.11
N GLU A 46 -8.12 -9.73 4.63
CA GLU A 46 -7.39 -9.09 5.73
C GLU A 46 -6.66 -7.81 5.30
N ILE A 47 -6.28 -7.72 4.02
CA ILE A 47 -5.57 -6.58 3.44
C ILE A 47 -6.55 -5.47 3.00
N GLU A 48 -7.60 -5.84 2.27
CA GLU A 48 -8.54 -4.93 1.62
C GLU A 48 -9.74 -4.62 2.52
N VAL A 49 -9.48 -4.27 3.78
CA VAL A 49 -10.52 -4.08 4.82
C VAL A 49 -11.62 -3.07 4.44
N PHE A 50 -11.32 -2.13 3.53
CA PHE A 50 -12.24 -1.10 3.05
C PHE A 50 -13.09 -1.53 1.83
N TYR A 51 -12.78 -2.67 1.24
CA TYR A 51 -13.46 -3.20 0.07
C TYR A 51 -14.26 -4.45 0.43
N GLY A 52 -15.15 -4.83 -0.47
CA GLY A 52 -15.89 -6.07 -0.46
C GLY A 52 -15.91 -6.67 -1.86
N TRP A 53 -16.33 -7.93 -1.94
CA TRP A 53 -16.37 -8.66 -3.21
C TRP A 53 -17.76 -8.63 -3.80
N GLU A 54 -17.85 -8.23 -5.06
CA GLU A 54 -19.05 -8.40 -5.88
C GLU A 54 -18.83 -9.50 -6.89
N GLN A 55 -19.85 -10.34 -7.11
CA GLN A 55 -19.81 -11.37 -8.14
C GLN A 55 -20.33 -10.77 -9.45
N GLU A 56 -19.52 -10.90 -10.50
CA GLU A 56 -19.81 -10.33 -11.81
C GLU A 56 -19.57 -11.37 -12.91
N THR A 57 -20.16 -11.11 -14.08
CA THR A 57 -19.82 -11.79 -15.33
C THR A 57 -18.89 -10.89 -16.13
N ILE A 58 -17.74 -11.42 -16.52
CA ILE A 58 -16.76 -10.69 -17.34
C ILE A 58 -16.70 -11.24 -18.76
N GLU A 59 -16.17 -10.44 -19.67
CA GLU A 59 -15.88 -10.82 -21.06
C GLU A 59 -14.38 -10.68 -21.32
N LEU A 60 -13.76 -11.78 -21.75
CA LEU A 60 -12.36 -11.81 -22.17
C LEU A 60 -12.20 -11.15 -23.55
N TYR A 61 -10.97 -10.77 -23.91
CA TYR A 61 -10.70 -10.13 -25.20
C TYR A 61 -10.90 -11.01 -26.43
N ASP A 62 -10.97 -12.33 -26.25
CA ASP A 62 -11.36 -13.26 -27.31
C ASP A 62 -12.89 -13.41 -27.45
N GLY A 63 -13.67 -12.69 -26.63
CA GLY A 63 -15.12 -12.69 -26.60
C GLY A 63 -15.74 -13.77 -25.70
N ASN A 64 -14.92 -14.63 -25.06
CA ASN A 64 -15.42 -15.62 -24.11
C ASN A 64 -15.93 -14.95 -22.83
N LYS A 65 -16.98 -15.51 -22.23
CA LYS A 65 -17.55 -15.00 -20.97
C LYS A 65 -17.25 -15.94 -19.82
N ILE A 66 -16.98 -15.35 -18.66
CA ILE A 66 -16.75 -16.08 -17.42
C ILE A 66 -17.70 -15.51 -16.37
N ASP A 67 -18.53 -16.38 -15.81
CA ASP A 67 -19.46 -16.05 -14.73
C ASP A 67 -18.81 -16.27 -13.36
N ASN A 68 -19.38 -15.66 -12.32
CA ASN A 68 -18.97 -15.79 -10.93
C ASN A 68 -17.53 -15.31 -10.65
N VAL A 69 -17.09 -14.27 -11.34
CA VAL A 69 -15.81 -13.61 -11.05
C VAL A 69 -16.00 -12.64 -9.90
N PHE A 70 -15.11 -12.71 -8.91
CA PHE A 70 -15.11 -11.76 -7.81
C PHE A 70 -14.35 -10.48 -8.19
N VAL A 71 -15.00 -9.34 -8.03
CA VAL A 71 -14.45 -8.01 -8.26
C VAL A 71 -14.40 -7.27 -6.92
N CYS A 72 -13.24 -6.69 -6.59
CA CYS A 72 -13.05 -5.92 -5.38
C CYS A 72 -13.63 -4.52 -5.56
N CYS A 73 -14.75 -4.24 -4.90
CA CYS A 73 -15.47 -2.96 -4.96
C CYS A 73 -15.46 -2.32 -3.57
N ARG A 74 -15.49 -0.99 -3.50
CA ARG A 74 -15.51 -0.31 -2.20
C ARG A 74 -16.79 -0.66 -1.48
N LYS A 75 -16.71 -0.97 -0.18
CA LYS A 75 -17.93 -1.14 0.64
C LYS A 75 -18.73 0.17 0.58
N TYR A 76 -19.99 0.06 0.16
CA TYR A 76 -20.88 1.21 0.07
C TYR A 76 -21.01 1.88 1.45
N ASP A 77 -20.78 3.18 1.51
CA ASP A 77 -20.97 3.99 2.72
C ASP A 77 -21.79 5.21 2.32
N GLU A 78 -23.07 5.16 2.72
CA GLU A 78 -24.10 6.17 2.44
C GLU A 78 -23.75 7.56 3.00
N ASN A 79 -22.81 7.65 3.95
CA ASN A 79 -22.46 8.88 4.65
C ASN A 79 -21.23 9.58 4.07
N LYS A 80 -20.75 9.17 2.90
CA LYS A 80 -19.54 9.76 2.29
C LYS A 80 -19.75 11.22 1.92
N THR A 81 -19.08 12.09 2.66
CA THR A 81 -18.88 13.51 2.35
C THR A 81 -17.45 13.80 1.90
N GLU A 82 -16.61 12.76 1.78
CA GLU A 82 -15.20 12.89 1.41
C GLU A 82 -15.09 13.36 -0.04
N LYS A 83 -14.34 14.45 -0.26
CA LYS A 83 -14.00 14.94 -1.59
C LYS A 83 -12.98 13.98 -2.22
N ASN A 84 -13.24 13.57 -3.47
CA ASN A 84 -12.28 12.83 -4.27
C ASN A 84 -11.08 13.74 -4.59
N GLU A 85 -9.88 13.22 -4.35
CA GLU A 85 -8.61 13.87 -4.71
C GLU A 85 -7.90 13.04 -5.78
N LEU A 86 -6.97 13.68 -6.50
CA LEU A 86 -6.17 13.02 -7.54
C LEU A 86 -5.29 11.92 -6.91
N PRO A 87 -5.06 10.79 -7.60
CA PRO A 87 -4.12 9.78 -7.15
C PRO A 87 -2.70 10.32 -7.15
N SER A 88 -1.85 9.80 -6.28
CA SER A 88 -0.40 10.01 -6.42
C SER A 88 0.11 9.35 -7.70
N GLU A 89 1.14 9.92 -8.33
CA GLU A 89 1.84 9.34 -9.50
C GLU A 89 2.39 7.92 -9.25
N ARG A 90 2.47 7.45 -8.00
CA ARG A 90 2.69 6.03 -7.70
C ARG A 90 1.69 5.10 -8.39
N TYR A 91 0.43 5.53 -8.56
CA TYR A 91 -0.64 4.75 -9.21
C TYR A 91 -0.35 4.36 -10.66
N MET A 92 0.69 4.94 -11.26
CA MET A 92 1.17 4.52 -12.56
C MET A 92 1.63 3.04 -12.58
N PHE A 93 1.80 2.38 -11.42
CA PHE A 93 1.99 0.92 -11.36
C PHE A 93 0.87 0.13 -12.06
N LEU A 94 -0.35 0.68 -12.11
CA LEU A 94 -1.47 0.06 -12.84
C LEU A 94 -1.15 -0.10 -14.32
N ILE A 95 -0.42 0.87 -14.89
CA ILE A 95 -0.02 0.85 -16.30
C ILE A 95 1.00 -0.26 -16.54
N ASP A 96 1.97 -0.45 -15.64
CA ASP A 96 2.95 -1.54 -15.76
C ASP A 96 2.27 -2.90 -15.71
N GLY A 97 1.32 -3.08 -14.78
CA GLY A 97 0.48 -4.28 -14.73
C GLY A 97 -0.29 -4.49 -16.03
N CYS A 98 -0.99 -3.45 -16.49
CA CYS A 98 -1.77 -3.52 -17.73
C CYS A 98 -0.92 -3.87 -18.95
N MET A 99 0.24 -3.23 -19.11
CA MET A 99 1.16 -3.50 -20.23
C MET A 99 1.75 -4.91 -20.15
N LYS A 100 2.17 -5.35 -18.95
CA LYS A 100 2.77 -6.68 -18.73
C LYS A 100 1.83 -7.82 -19.12
N PHE A 101 0.54 -7.67 -18.84
CA PHE A 101 -0.48 -8.70 -19.07
C PHE A 101 -1.32 -8.47 -20.34
N GLY A 102 -0.94 -7.52 -21.20
CA GLY A 102 -1.57 -7.33 -22.51
C GLY A 102 -3.00 -6.77 -22.44
N VAL A 103 -3.28 -5.89 -21.48
CA VAL A 103 -4.52 -5.09 -21.46
C VAL A 103 -4.61 -4.23 -22.72
N ASP A 104 -5.82 -4.00 -23.23
CA ASP A 104 -6.06 -3.24 -24.46
C ASP A 104 -5.36 -1.87 -24.43
N GLN A 105 -4.65 -1.54 -25.51
CA GLN A 105 -3.81 -0.35 -25.55
C GLN A 105 -4.62 0.94 -25.39
N LYS A 106 -5.86 1.01 -25.88
CA LYS A 106 -6.69 2.21 -25.70
C LYS A 106 -7.08 2.40 -24.24
N TYR A 107 -7.31 1.31 -23.52
CA TYR A 107 -7.56 1.36 -22.08
C TYR A 107 -6.31 1.76 -21.29
N VAL A 108 -5.13 1.27 -21.68
CA VAL A 108 -3.86 1.73 -21.11
C VAL A 108 -3.66 3.23 -21.33
N ASP A 109 -3.93 3.71 -22.55
CA ASP A 109 -3.83 5.13 -22.89
C ASP A 109 -4.85 5.99 -22.12
N PHE A 110 -6.03 5.43 -21.85
CA PHE A 110 -7.03 6.02 -20.96
C PHE A 110 -6.53 6.13 -19.52
N ILE A 111 -5.94 5.09 -18.93
CA ILE A 111 -5.36 5.18 -17.58
C ILE A 111 -4.24 6.25 -17.56
N LYS A 112 -3.35 6.26 -18.55
CA LYS A 112 -2.25 7.23 -18.68
C LYS A 112 -2.70 8.69 -18.76
N SER A 113 -3.92 8.95 -19.24
CA SER A 113 -4.43 10.32 -19.38
C SER A 113 -5.00 10.90 -18.08
N HIS A 114 -5.12 10.10 -17.02
CA HIS A 114 -5.58 10.59 -15.73
C HIS A 114 -4.55 11.52 -15.11
N GLU A 115 -5.01 12.64 -14.58
CA GLU A 115 -4.17 13.56 -13.82
C GLU A 115 -3.73 12.89 -12.51
N CYS A 116 -2.46 13.05 -12.16
CA CYS A 116 -1.87 12.54 -10.94
C CYS A 116 -1.20 13.68 -10.16
N ILE A 117 -1.13 13.53 -8.84
CA ILE A 117 -0.27 14.35 -7.99
C ILE A 117 1.17 13.92 -8.24
N PRO A 118 2.07 14.81 -8.70
CA PRO A 118 3.47 14.48 -8.92
C PRO A 118 4.14 13.95 -7.65
N ARG A 119 5.14 13.09 -7.82
CA ARG A 119 5.98 12.66 -6.70
C ARG A 119 6.67 13.86 -6.06
N ILE A 120 6.74 13.83 -4.74
CA ILE A 120 7.61 14.73 -3.99
C ILE A 120 9.08 14.38 -4.29
N SER A 121 9.93 15.40 -4.34
CA SER A 121 11.37 15.22 -4.55
C SER A 121 12.01 14.53 -3.34
N ALA A 122 13.05 13.72 -3.55
CA ALA A 122 13.81 13.09 -2.47
C ALA A 122 14.41 14.11 -1.48
N SER A 123 14.68 15.34 -1.93
CA SER A 123 15.11 16.46 -1.07
C SER A 123 14.05 16.91 -0.06
N ASP A 124 12.79 16.61 -0.34
CA ASP A 124 11.63 17.07 0.42
C ASP A 124 11.07 15.95 1.31
N TYR A 125 11.74 14.79 1.34
CA TYR A 125 11.38 13.70 2.22
C TYR A 125 11.61 14.12 3.67
N GLU A 126 10.58 13.93 4.49
CA GLU A 126 10.66 14.15 5.93
C GLU A 126 10.99 12.83 6.63
N SER A 127 11.68 12.93 7.76
CA SER A 127 12.11 11.78 8.58
C SER A 127 11.56 11.87 10.00
N PHE A 128 11.53 10.74 10.70
CA PHE A 128 11.21 10.76 12.12
C PHE A 128 12.27 11.57 12.89
N PRO A 129 11.85 12.47 13.80
CA PRO A 129 12.79 13.20 14.63
C PRO A 129 13.59 12.22 15.50
N VAL A 130 14.89 12.48 15.63
CA VAL A 130 15.78 11.70 16.48
C VAL A 130 16.06 12.53 17.74
N PRO A 131 15.59 12.11 18.92
CA PRO A 131 15.93 12.76 20.19
C PRO A 131 17.44 12.76 20.43
N GLU A 132 17.95 13.76 21.16
CA GLU A 132 19.40 13.88 21.43
C GLU A 132 19.92 12.65 22.18
N GLU A 133 19.13 12.14 23.14
CA GLU A 133 19.41 10.92 23.89
C GLU A 133 19.47 9.64 23.04
N ALA A 134 18.78 9.63 21.91
CA ALA A 134 18.77 8.52 20.96
C ALA A 134 19.97 8.58 20.00
N SER A 135 20.59 9.76 19.84
CA SER A 135 21.57 10.02 18.77
C SER A 135 22.83 9.12 18.83
N THR A 136 23.18 8.62 20.02
CA THR A 136 24.36 7.77 20.24
C THR A 136 24.01 6.30 20.50
N ARG A 137 22.73 5.95 20.59
CA ARG A 137 22.31 4.58 20.90
C ARG A 137 22.28 3.74 19.63
N THR A 138 23.08 2.69 19.59
CA THR A 138 23.01 1.65 18.55
C THR A 138 22.39 0.39 19.14
N PHE A 139 21.50 -0.23 18.38
CA PHE A 139 20.86 -1.51 18.67
C PHE A 139 21.39 -2.58 17.73
N PHE A 140 21.43 -3.82 18.23
CA PHE A 140 21.65 -5.02 17.45
C PHE A 140 20.32 -5.72 17.13
N LEU A 141 20.33 -6.55 16.08
CA LEU A 141 19.13 -7.24 15.61
C LEU A 141 18.50 -8.10 16.71
N GLU A 142 19.32 -8.76 17.52
CA GLU A 142 18.86 -9.60 18.62
C GLU A 142 18.13 -8.81 19.71
N GLU A 143 18.55 -7.57 19.97
CA GLU A 143 17.87 -6.69 20.93
C GLU A 143 16.49 -6.25 20.40
N ILE A 144 16.39 -5.99 19.10
CA ILE A 144 15.14 -5.59 18.44
C ILE A 144 14.16 -6.76 18.46
N GLN A 145 14.61 -7.96 18.08
CA GLN A 145 13.78 -9.17 18.03
C GLN A 145 13.28 -9.64 19.40
N GLN A 146 14.03 -9.36 20.47
CA GLN A 146 13.58 -9.66 21.84
C GLN A 146 12.46 -8.72 22.32
N ALA A 147 12.34 -7.55 21.70
CA ALA A 147 11.30 -6.56 21.97
C ALA A 147 10.16 -6.72 20.94
N ASP A 148 9.40 -7.80 21.10
CA ASP A 148 8.34 -8.27 20.20
C ASP A 148 6.93 -7.72 20.55
N GLY A 149 6.82 -6.85 21.55
CA GLY A 149 5.54 -6.32 22.03
C GLY A 149 4.68 -7.31 22.83
N CYS A 150 5.17 -8.52 23.11
CA CYS A 150 4.44 -9.55 23.84
C CYS A 150 4.79 -9.52 25.34
N ASP A 151 3.84 -9.94 26.19
CA ASP A 151 4.02 -10.08 27.64
C ASP A 151 4.46 -8.78 28.35
N GLY A 152 4.02 -7.63 27.82
CA GLY A 152 4.36 -6.31 28.35
C GLY A 152 5.76 -5.81 27.98
N ARG A 153 6.48 -6.51 27.09
CA ARG A 153 7.72 -6.01 26.49
C ARG A 153 7.42 -4.88 25.51
N ASP A 154 8.42 -4.02 25.29
CA ASP A 154 8.36 -3.03 24.22
C ASP A 154 8.27 -3.74 22.86
N TYR A 155 7.69 -3.06 21.87
CA TYR A 155 7.80 -3.46 20.46
C TYR A 155 8.76 -2.52 19.74
N LEU A 156 9.86 -3.08 19.24
CA LEU A 156 10.86 -2.34 18.48
C LEU A 156 10.85 -2.76 17.01
N ILE A 157 10.99 -1.79 16.11
CA ILE A 157 11.07 -2.06 14.67
C ILE A 157 12.12 -1.16 14.02
N THR A 158 12.73 -1.64 12.95
CA THR A 158 13.66 -0.83 12.16
C THR A 158 12.95 -0.09 11.03
N LEU A 159 13.44 1.13 10.75
CA LEU A 159 13.04 1.94 9.61
C LEU A 159 14.17 2.89 9.21
N ASN A 160 14.75 2.66 8.04
CA ASN A 160 15.79 3.48 7.43
C ASN A 160 16.96 3.76 8.39
N GLY A 161 17.50 2.67 8.94
CA GLY A 161 18.60 2.68 9.91
C GLY A 161 18.23 3.21 11.29
N LYS A 162 16.96 3.58 11.54
CA LYS A 162 16.47 4.00 12.86
C LYS A 162 15.79 2.84 13.57
N VAL A 163 15.84 2.85 14.90
CA VAL A 163 15.02 1.97 15.75
C VAL A 163 13.88 2.77 16.33
N LEU A 164 12.67 2.33 16.04
CA LEU A 164 11.45 2.92 16.51
C LEU A 164 10.86 2.10 17.65
N LYS A 165 10.57 2.75 18.78
CA LYS A 165 9.72 2.17 19.83
C LYS A 165 8.27 2.46 19.50
N CYS A 166 7.50 1.41 19.26
CA CYS A 166 6.12 1.51 18.83
C CYS A 166 5.14 1.46 20.01
N ASN A 167 4.04 2.21 19.88
CA ASN A 167 2.91 2.13 20.78
C ASN A 167 2.08 0.88 20.47
N VAL A 168 2.21 -0.15 21.29
CA VAL A 168 1.53 -1.44 21.12
C VAL A 168 0.01 -1.34 21.17
N GLU A 169 -0.56 -0.24 21.68
CA GLU A 169 -2.01 -0.03 21.67
C GLU A 169 -2.54 0.46 20.32
N ASN A 170 -1.67 0.95 19.44
CA ASN A 170 -2.06 1.41 18.12
C ASN A 170 -2.49 0.21 17.23
N THR A 171 -3.62 0.33 16.54
CA THR A 171 -4.19 -0.74 15.71
C THR A 171 -3.25 -1.22 14.59
N PHE A 172 -2.48 -0.32 13.97
CA PHE A 172 -1.51 -0.69 12.94
C PHE A 172 -0.33 -1.44 13.55
N VAL A 173 0.13 -0.99 14.72
CA VAL A 173 1.21 -1.65 15.45
C VAL A 173 0.79 -3.06 15.87
N LYS A 174 -0.43 -3.26 16.37
CA LYS A 174 -0.98 -4.59 16.68
C LYS A 174 -0.96 -5.52 15.46
N HIS A 175 -1.29 -4.97 14.29
CA HIS A 175 -1.18 -5.71 13.03
C HIS A 175 0.27 -6.10 12.74
N TRP A 176 1.22 -5.16 12.84
CA TRP A 176 2.66 -5.45 12.64
C TRP A 176 3.21 -6.52 13.60
N ILE A 177 2.80 -6.48 14.87
CA ILE A 177 3.13 -7.52 15.87
C ILE A 177 2.59 -8.89 15.43
N LYS A 178 1.33 -8.96 14.94
CA LYS A 178 0.74 -10.23 14.43
C LYS A 178 1.57 -10.82 13.29
N PHE A 179 2.16 -9.98 12.45
CA PHE A 179 3.03 -10.41 11.33
C PHE A 179 4.49 -10.63 11.72
N GLY A 180 4.89 -10.35 12.97
CA GLY A 180 6.26 -10.51 13.43
C GLY A 180 7.25 -9.66 12.63
N LEU A 181 6.90 -8.41 12.36
CA LEU A 181 7.74 -7.52 11.56
C LEU A 181 8.92 -6.98 12.38
N ASP A 182 10.13 -7.14 11.86
CA ASP A 182 11.36 -6.57 12.44
C ASP A 182 11.85 -5.32 11.66
N ASN A 183 11.38 -5.15 10.42
CA ASN A 183 11.66 -3.99 9.58
C ASN A 183 10.39 -3.55 8.81
N LEU A 184 10.22 -2.23 8.66
CA LEU A 184 9.06 -1.68 7.98
C LEU A 184 9.25 -1.56 6.47
N GLU A 185 10.49 -1.50 5.97
CA GLU A 185 10.77 -1.31 4.55
C GLU A 185 10.32 -2.49 3.70
N THR A 186 10.70 -3.72 4.08
CA THR A 186 10.32 -4.92 3.33
C THR A 186 8.81 -5.10 3.33
N HIS A 187 8.17 -4.91 4.49
CA HIS A 187 6.72 -5.00 4.57
C HIS A 187 6.02 -3.91 3.74
N THR A 188 6.43 -2.64 3.91
CA THR A 188 5.78 -1.51 3.24
C THR A 188 5.96 -1.56 1.73
N ALA A 189 7.15 -1.88 1.24
CA ALA A 189 7.39 -1.95 -0.20
C ALA A 189 6.58 -3.08 -0.87
N ARG A 190 6.40 -4.22 -0.19
CA ARG A 190 5.54 -5.31 -0.68
C ARG A 190 4.06 -4.90 -0.72
N MET A 191 3.60 -4.22 0.32
CA MET A 191 2.21 -3.75 0.40
C MET A 191 1.92 -2.59 -0.56
N LEU A 192 2.93 -1.76 -0.83
CA LEU A 192 2.79 -0.52 -1.59
C LEU A 192 3.81 -0.47 -2.72
N TYR A 193 3.75 -1.47 -3.61
CA TYR A 193 4.60 -1.54 -4.79
C TYR A 193 4.69 -0.18 -5.50
N ASP A 194 5.91 0.19 -5.87
CA ASP A 194 6.23 1.45 -6.52
C ASP A 194 7.24 1.21 -7.65
N PRO A 195 6.82 1.35 -8.92
CA PRO A 195 7.68 1.10 -10.09
C PRO A 195 8.98 1.90 -10.10
N LEU A 196 9.01 3.06 -9.44
CA LEU A 196 10.21 3.89 -9.36
C LEU A 196 11.38 3.14 -8.73
N PHE A 197 11.09 2.28 -7.74
CA PHE A 197 12.09 1.53 -7.00
C PHE A 197 12.19 0.06 -7.45
N GLY A 198 11.34 -0.35 -8.39
CA GLY A 198 11.31 -1.72 -8.92
C GLY A 198 10.66 -2.72 -7.97
N ASP A 199 10.91 -4.01 -8.23
CA ASP A 199 10.41 -5.09 -7.38
C ASP A 199 11.21 -5.13 -6.07
N PRO A 200 10.59 -4.89 -4.90
CA PRO A 200 11.28 -4.99 -3.63
C PRO A 200 11.78 -6.42 -3.41
N SER A 201 13.06 -6.58 -3.10
CA SER A 201 13.60 -7.90 -2.81
C SER A 201 13.13 -8.41 -1.43
N GLU A 202 13.41 -9.68 -1.15
CA GLU A 202 13.18 -10.28 0.17
C GLU A 202 14.15 -9.77 1.26
N HIS A 203 15.17 -9.00 0.88
CA HIS A 203 16.30 -8.66 1.74
C HIS A 203 16.50 -7.15 1.85
N LEU A 204 16.76 -6.66 3.07
CA LEU A 204 16.87 -5.24 3.35
C LEU A 204 18.05 -4.58 2.62
N GLU A 205 19.10 -5.36 2.34
CA GLU A 205 20.33 -4.92 1.69
C GLU A 205 20.16 -4.53 0.23
N ASP A 206 19.07 -4.96 -0.43
CA ASP A 206 18.81 -4.59 -1.83
C ASP A 206 18.10 -3.23 -1.96
N TYR A 207 17.74 -2.61 -0.85
CA TYR A 207 17.09 -1.31 -0.83
C TYR A 207 18.14 -0.21 -0.99
N THR A 208 17.87 0.74 -1.88
CA THR A 208 18.66 1.98 -1.97
C THR A 208 18.31 2.91 -0.81
N ARG A 209 19.22 3.84 -0.49
CA ARG A 209 18.96 4.89 0.50
C ARG A 209 17.67 5.66 0.21
N GLU A 210 17.45 6.00 -1.06
CA GLU A 210 16.31 6.77 -1.51
C GLU A 210 14.98 6.03 -1.27
N HIS A 211 14.93 4.71 -1.54
CA HIS A 211 13.74 3.91 -1.32
C HIS A 211 13.38 3.86 0.18
N CYS A 212 14.37 3.64 1.04
CA CYS A 212 14.16 3.66 2.49
C CYS A 212 13.71 5.04 2.99
N ASN A 213 14.30 6.14 2.49
CA ASN A 213 13.87 7.49 2.83
C ASN A 213 12.42 7.75 2.37
N TYR A 214 12.02 7.27 1.19
CA TYR A 214 10.66 7.39 0.69
C TYR A 214 9.65 6.67 1.59
N ILE A 215 9.93 5.41 1.96
CA ILE A 215 9.11 4.63 2.88
C ILE A 215 8.99 5.32 4.23
N GLU A 216 10.12 5.81 4.77
CA GLU A 216 10.13 6.55 6.03
C GLU A 216 9.23 7.79 5.94
N ASN A 217 9.39 8.59 4.88
CA ASN A 217 8.56 9.77 4.69
C ASN A 217 7.08 9.41 4.61
N MET A 218 6.69 8.36 3.88
CA MET A 218 5.28 7.93 3.82
C MET A 218 4.72 7.60 5.22
N LEU A 219 5.49 6.87 6.03
CA LEU A 219 5.09 6.49 7.39
C LEU A 219 5.06 7.71 8.32
N TYR A 220 6.00 8.64 8.17
CA TYR A 220 6.02 9.89 8.91
C TYR A 220 4.84 10.80 8.57
N GLN A 221 4.48 10.96 7.28
CA GLN A 221 3.28 11.70 6.89
C GLN A 221 2.02 11.07 7.48
N LYS A 222 1.92 9.73 7.46
CA LYS A 222 0.81 9.02 8.11
C LYS A 222 0.79 9.24 9.61
N SER A 223 1.94 9.33 10.27
CA SER A 223 2.06 9.60 11.71
C SER A 223 1.52 10.98 12.10
N LYS A 224 1.51 11.94 11.18
CA LYS A 224 0.87 13.26 11.38
C LYS A 224 -0.65 13.20 11.32
N SER A 225 -1.23 12.13 10.76
CA SER A 225 -2.68 11.92 10.74
C SER A 225 -3.19 11.40 12.08
N ASN A 226 -4.45 11.69 12.42
CA ASN A 226 -5.08 11.20 13.66
C ASN A 226 -5.05 9.66 13.78
N MET A 227 -4.96 8.95 12.67
CA MET A 227 -5.04 7.49 12.62
C MET A 227 -3.75 6.80 13.08
N MET A 228 -2.59 7.42 12.84
CA MET A 228 -1.29 6.88 13.29
C MET A 228 -0.56 7.87 14.20
N LYS A 229 -1.30 8.79 14.84
CA LYS A 229 -0.69 9.76 15.74
C LYS A 229 0.04 9.04 16.86
N ASP A 230 1.27 9.48 17.12
CA ASP A 230 2.12 8.98 18.20
C ASP A 230 2.32 7.45 18.18
N PHE A 231 2.27 6.84 16.99
CA PHE A 231 2.42 5.38 16.85
C PHE A 231 3.84 4.91 17.20
N ALA A 232 4.85 5.77 17.05
CA ALA A 232 6.24 5.43 17.31
C ALA A 232 7.10 6.65 17.64
N VAL A 233 8.20 6.39 18.33
CA VAL A 233 9.28 7.35 18.61
C VAL A 233 10.63 6.72 18.28
N CYS A 234 11.55 7.50 17.72
CA CYS A 234 12.91 7.05 17.47
C CYS A 234 13.68 6.95 18.80
N ILE A 235 14.32 5.82 19.06
CA ILE A 235 15.09 5.57 20.29
C ILE A 235 16.57 5.22 20.04
N GLY A 236 16.98 5.14 18.77
CA GLY A 236 18.36 4.91 18.38
C GLY A 236 18.50 4.49 16.93
N PHE A 237 19.61 3.84 16.62
CA PHE A 237 19.98 3.42 15.28
C PHE A 237 20.27 1.93 15.19
N PHE A 238 20.06 1.39 14.00
CA PHE A 238 20.44 0.05 13.58
C PHE A 238 21.41 0.20 12.39
N PRO A 239 22.55 -0.52 12.36
CA PRO A 239 23.53 -0.41 11.29
C PRO A 239 23.04 -1.09 10.01
N GLN A 240 22.12 -0.43 9.32
CA GLN A 240 21.56 -0.92 8.05
C GLN A 240 22.55 -0.73 6.90
N HIS A 241 22.68 -1.75 6.07
CA HIS A 241 23.39 -1.71 4.81
C HIS A 241 22.40 -1.46 3.66
N TYR A 242 22.83 -0.69 2.68
CA TYR A 242 22.02 -0.26 1.55
C TYR A 242 22.75 -0.66 0.27
N LYS A 243 22.00 -0.77 -0.82
CA LYS A 243 22.51 -1.22 -2.11
C LYS A 243 23.53 -0.27 -2.75
N ASP A 244 23.44 1.03 -2.44
CA ASP A 244 24.20 2.13 -3.03
C ASP A 244 25.31 2.71 -2.13
#